data_AF-A0A812MXP7-F1
#
_entry.id   AF-A0A812MXP7-F1
#
_cell.length_a   1.000
_cell.length_b   1.000
_cell.length_c   1.000
_cell.angle_alpha   90.00
_cell.angle_beta   90.00
_cell.angle_gamma   90.00
#
_symmetry.space_group_name_H-M   'P 1'
#
loop_
_entity.id
_entity.type
_entity.pdbx_description
1 polymer ?
#
loop_
_entity_poly.entity_id
_entity_poly.type
_entity_poly.pdbx_seq_one_letter_code
_entity_poly.pdbx_strand_id
1 'polypeptide(L)'
;LSEVAEAFHFAKLIDRAYPDYDFPVNLFNTMEGAFYIGFMQSVQVRGTLVERFEVAKHGQLRMVKGGGRSDFVIKNIKTNAAVAEVDAHGNFTGARTLPGEVLTGAGKWDENKLSIAMVIEYGSFRYYEGGDNEANDLLDAVNPTAQVVGPVDVATLNHHGQGVTKTFAELLDPKVAILQAWCSSHPPSRSIQILREEGRGQQREIFATDMFTEKLAELEAQGLAKSFRSVAGHVVVRVHPKQDDKQSYEIFVLDPSSLSVLSRHGFYE
;
A
#
# COMPACT_ATOMS: atom_id res chain seq x y z
N LEU A 1 7.14 4.08 -14.35
CA LEU A 1 5.75 4.53 -14.64
C LEU A 1 5.56 4.91 -16.11
N SER A 2 6.44 5.73 -16.70
CA SER A 2 6.39 6.09 -18.12
C SER A 2 6.39 4.86 -19.05
N GLU A 3 7.30 3.91 -18.85
CA GLU A 3 7.36 2.67 -19.63
C GLU A 3 6.06 1.85 -19.55
N VAL A 4 5.48 1.74 -18.34
CA VAL A 4 4.19 1.06 -18.14
C VAL A 4 3.08 1.78 -18.90
N ALA A 5 3.09 3.12 -18.92
CA ALA A 5 2.11 3.93 -19.64
C ALA A 5 2.28 3.94 -21.16
N GLU A 6 3.42 3.49 -21.67
CA GLU A 6 3.62 3.21 -23.10
C GLU A 6 3.11 1.81 -23.45
N ALA A 7 3.26 0.84 -22.55
CA ALA A 7 2.76 -0.52 -22.74
C ALA A 7 1.24 -0.66 -22.49
N PHE A 8 0.68 0.17 -21.60
CA PHE A 8 -0.71 0.09 -21.16
C PHE A 8 -1.37 1.48 -21.16
N HIS A 9 -2.54 1.57 -21.79
CA HIS A 9 -3.38 2.77 -21.70
C HIS A 9 -4.21 2.73 -20.41
N PHE A 10 -4.10 3.79 -19.61
CA PHE A 10 -4.91 3.97 -18.40
C PHE A 10 -5.99 5.02 -18.66
N ALA A 11 -7.25 4.68 -18.37
CA ALA A 11 -8.36 5.62 -18.47
C ALA A 11 -8.30 6.72 -17.38
N LYS A 12 -7.77 6.39 -16.20
CA LYS A 12 -7.64 7.31 -15.07
C LYS A 12 -6.30 7.10 -14.36
N LEU A 13 -5.66 8.19 -13.99
CA LEU A 13 -4.49 8.25 -13.11
C LEU A 13 -4.82 9.13 -11.89
N ILE A 14 -4.41 8.67 -10.71
CA ILE A 14 -4.63 9.38 -9.46
C ILE A 14 -3.27 9.81 -8.91
N ASP A 15 -3.13 11.10 -8.63
CA ASP A 15 -1.86 11.71 -8.26
C ASP A 15 -1.97 12.46 -6.92
N ARG A 16 -0.88 12.47 -6.13
CA ARG A 16 -0.87 13.09 -4.80
C ARG A 16 -0.90 14.63 -4.82
N ALA A 17 -0.51 15.27 -5.92
CA ALA A 17 -0.29 16.72 -5.98
C ALA A 17 -0.90 17.41 -7.22
N TYR A 18 -1.38 16.66 -8.23
CA TYR A 18 -2.09 17.21 -9.39
C TYR A 18 -3.23 18.16 -8.96
N PRO A 19 -3.48 19.30 -9.65
CA PRO A 19 -2.67 19.86 -10.74
C PRO A 19 -1.56 20.79 -10.25
N ASP A 20 -1.55 21.16 -8.97
CA ASP A 20 -0.76 22.27 -8.45
C ASP A 20 0.72 21.91 -8.28
N TYR A 21 1.03 20.64 -7.97
CA TYR A 21 2.39 20.13 -7.78
C TYR A 21 3.27 21.03 -6.88
N ASP A 22 2.66 21.68 -5.91
CA ASP A 22 3.25 22.72 -5.06
C ASP A 22 3.63 22.22 -3.66
N PHE A 23 3.44 20.92 -3.38
CA PHE A 23 3.73 20.29 -2.11
C PHE A 23 4.70 19.09 -2.24
N PRO A 24 5.73 19.00 -1.37
CA PRO A 24 6.06 19.92 -0.27
C PRO A 24 6.86 21.14 -0.73
N VAL A 25 7.30 21.12 -1.99
CA VAL A 25 7.86 22.25 -2.71
C VAL A 25 7.19 22.34 -4.07
N ASN A 26 7.40 23.45 -4.76
CA ASN A 26 6.95 23.60 -6.13
C ASN A 26 7.82 22.75 -7.09
N LEU A 27 7.26 21.63 -7.54
CA LEU A 27 7.91 20.70 -8.48
C LEU A 27 8.09 21.30 -9.89
N PHE A 28 7.35 22.36 -10.26
CA PHE A 28 7.65 23.10 -11.50
C PHE A 28 9.04 23.77 -11.47
N ASN A 29 9.63 23.93 -10.28
CA ASN A 29 10.97 24.51 -10.10
C ASN A 29 12.07 23.45 -9.92
N THR A 30 11.76 22.15 -10.07
CA THR A 30 12.74 21.06 -9.96
C THR A 30 12.90 20.31 -11.27
N MET A 31 14.08 19.72 -11.51
CA MET A 31 14.34 18.94 -12.72
C MET A 31 13.49 17.67 -12.75
N GLU A 32 13.43 16.97 -11.62
CA GLU A 32 12.64 15.75 -11.43
C GLU A 32 11.14 16.03 -11.62
N GLY A 33 10.68 17.16 -11.08
CA GLY A 33 9.30 17.62 -11.24
C GLY A 33 8.97 17.95 -12.70
N ALA A 34 9.87 18.58 -13.45
CA ALA A 34 9.69 18.83 -14.87
C ALA A 34 9.49 17.52 -15.67
N PHE A 35 10.28 16.48 -15.39
CA PHE A 35 10.10 15.17 -16.02
C PHE A 35 8.76 14.52 -15.66
N TYR A 36 8.39 14.53 -14.38
CA TYR A 36 7.14 13.93 -13.93
C TYR A 36 5.91 14.66 -14.50
N ILE A 37 5.89 15.99 -14.42
CA ILE A 37 4.80 16.81 -14.93
C ILE A 37 4.70 16.68 -16.46
N GLY A 38 5.84 16.63 -17.18
CA GLY A 38 5.85 16.36 -18.62
C GLY A 38 5.24 14.99 -18.95
N PHE A 39 5.51 13.97 -18.15
CA PHE A 39 4.86 12.66 -18.26
C PHE A 39 3.34 12.76 -18.00
N MET A 40 2.92 13.48 -16.96
CA MET A 40 1.49 13.71 -16.65
C MET A 40 0.76 14.41 -17.80
N GLN A 41 1.36 15.45 -18.38
CA GLN A 41 0.80 16.14 -19.55
C GLN A 41 0.71 15.21 -20.76
N SER A 42 1.73 14.37 -20.99
CA SER A 42 1.73 13.39 -22.08
C SER A 42 0.57 12.41 -21.98
N VAL A 43 0.31 11.83 -20.79
CA VAL A 43 -0.81 10.90 -20.62
C VAL A 43 -2.17 11.61 -20.75
N GLN A 44 -2.29 12.87 -20.32
CA GLN A 44 -3.50 13.66 -20.51
C GLN A 44 -3.82 13.92 -21.99
N VAL A 45 -2.80 14.25 -22.80
CA VAL A 45 -2.95 14.42 -24.25
C VAL A 45 -3.42 13.11 -24.90
N ARG A 46 -3.03 11.96 -24.35
CA ARG A 46 -3.49 10.62 -24.77
C ARG A 46 -4.85 10.21 -24.19
N GLY A 47 -5.57 11.12 -23.57
CA GLY A 47 -6.93 10.91 -23.06
C GLY A 47 -7.01 10.26 -21.69
N THR A 48 -5.90 10.13 -20.94
CA THR A 48 -5.95 9.72 -19.53
C THR A 48 -6.52 10.87 -18.69
N LEU A 49 -7.58 10.58 -17.92
CA LEU A 49 -8.06 11.52 -16.91
C LEU A 49 -7.11 11.50 -15.72
N VAL A 50 -6.60 12.67 -15.31
CA VAL A 50 -5.76 12.79 -14.11
C VAL A 50 -6.54 13.51 -13.02
N GLU A 51 -6.56 12.97 -11.81
CA GLU A 51 -7.24 13.55 -10.65
C GLU A 51 -6.31 13.55 -9.43
N ARG A 52 -6.48 14.54 -8.54
CA ARG A 52 -5.83 14.57 -7.22
C ARG A 52 -6.39 13.47 -6.34
N PHE A 53 -5.57 12.72 -5.61
CA PHE A 53 -6.06 11.88 -4.52
C PHE A 53 -6.57 12.76 -3.38
N GLU A 54 -7.88 12.72 -3.11
CA GLU A 54 -8.50 13.52 -2.06
C GLU A 54 -8.73 12.65 -0.83
N VAL A 55 -8.02 12.95 0.25
CA VAL A 55 -8.13 12.24 1.53
C VAL A 55 -9.55 12.38 2.07
N ALA A 56 -10.08 11.30 2.65
CA ALA A 56 -11.44 11.22 3.19
C ALA A 56 -12.57 11.45 2.17
N LYS A 57 -12.26 11.48 0.85
CA LYS A 57 -13.28 11.59 -0.19
C LYS A 57 -13.98 10.27 -0.43
N HIS A 58 -15.30 10.27 -0.33
CA HIS A 58 -16.13 9.12 -0.69
C HIS A 58 -16.28 9.00 -2.21
N GLY A 59 -16.17 7.77 -2.73
CA GLY A 59 -16.57 7.43 -4.11
C GLY A 59 -15.69 8.00 -5.22
N GLN A 60 -14.53 8.60 -4.88
CA GLN A 60 -13.55 9.03 -5.88
C GLN A 60 -13.08 7.83 -6.72
N LEU A 61 -12.72 6.76 -6.02
CA LEU A 61 -12.34 5.47 -6.61
C LEU A 61 -13.48 4.50 -6.39
N ARG A 62 -13.88 3.82 -7.48
CA ARG A 62 -15.03 2.91 -7.50
C ARG A 62 -14.84 1.81 -8.52
N MET A 63 -15.55 0.71 -8.33
CA MET A 63 -15.61 -0.36 -9.31
C MET A 63 -16.18 0.16 -10.64
N VAL A 64 -15.39 0.05 -11.72
CA VAL A 64 -15.77 0.54 -13.06
C VAL A 64 -16.63 -0.49 -13.81
N LYS A 65 -16.31 -1.78 -13.67
CA LYS A 65 -17.04 -2.88 -14.32
C LYS A 65 -17.98 -3.54 -13.32
N GLY A 66 -19.27 -3.67 -13.65
CA GLY A 66 -20.26 -4.30 -12.77
C GLY A 66 -21.21 -3.34 -12.05
N GLY A 67 -21.30 -2.07 -12.49
CA GLY A 67 -22.38 -1.17 -12.10
C GLY A 67 -22.23 -0.43 -10.77
N GLY A 68 -21.03 -0.41 -10.17
CA GLY A 68 -20.79 0.31 -8.91
C GLY A 68 -21.44 -0.39 -7.72
N ARG A 69 -20.91 -1.55 -7.36
CA ARG A 69 -21.41 -2.32 -6.21
C ARG A 69 -21.24 -1.52 -4.92
N SER A 70 -22.29 -1.47 -4.10
CA SER A 70 -22.26 -0.79 -2.79
C SER A 70 -21.38 -1.49 -1.75
N ASP A 71 -21.14 -2.79 -1.95
CA ASP A 71 -20.28 -3.59 -1.09
C ASP A 71 -18.80 -3.53 -1.49
N PHE A 72 -18.45 -2.78 -2.55
CA PHE A 72 -17.07 -2.52 -2.95
C PHE A 72 -16.73 -1.05 -2.72
N VAL A 73 -15.86 -0.78 -1.75
CA VAL A 73 -15.50 0.58 -1.35
C VAL A 73 -13.99 0.73 -1.40
N ILE A 74 -13.52 1.85 -1.94
CA ILE A 74 -12.11 2.25 -1.80
C ILE A 74 -12.09 3.50 -0.92
N LYS A 75 -11.42 3.38 0.22
CA LYS A 75 -11.27 4.42 1.22
C LYS A 75 -9.96 5.16 1.00
N ASN A 76 -10.06 6.46 0.79
CA ASN A 76 -8.90 7.33 0.61
C ASN A 76 -8.30 7.74 1.97
N ILE A 77 -7.32 6.98 2.45
CA ILE A 77 -6.85 7.11 3.83
C ILE A 77 -5.84 8.23 4.00
N LYS A 78 -4.83 8.30 3.13
CA LYS A 78 -3.68 9.19 3.36
C LYS A 78 -3.01 9.57 2.05
N THR A 79 -2.53 10.80 1.96
CA THR A 79 -1.56 11.24 0.94
C THR A 79 -0.80 12.45 1.45
N ASN A 80 0.43 12.69 0.96
CA ASN A 80 1.28 13.77 1.47
C ASN A 80 1.34 13.75 3.01
N ALA A 81 1.15 14.90 3.67
CA ALA A 81 1.04 15.02 5.12
C ALA A 81 -0.42 15.01 5.63
N ALA A 82 -1.40 14.58 4.83
CA ALA A 82 -2.81 14.55 5.22
C ALA A 82 -3.29 13.11 5.42
N VAL A 83 -4.01 12.86 6.51
CA VAL A 83 -4.61 11.56 6.86
C VAL A 83 -6.09 11.74 7.21
N ALA A 84 -6.91 10.77 6.87
CA ALA A 84 -8.34 10.79 7.16
C ALA A 84 -8.60 10.73 8.67
N GLU A 85 -9.75 11.27 9.08
CA GLU A 85 -10.31 11.08 10.42
C GLU A 85 -11.56 10.21 10.30
N VAL A 86 -11.77 9.34 11.28
CA VAL A 86 -12.90 8.40 11.30
C VAL A 86 -13.63 8.40 12.64
N ASP A 87 -14.92 8.10 12.60
CA ASP A 87 -15.71 7.81 13.80
C ASP A 87 -15.41 6.39 14.34
N ALA A 88 -16.10 6.01 15.44
CA ALA A 88 -15.95 4.68 16.05
C ALA A 88 -16.39 3.51 15.13
N HIS A 89 -17.08 3.80 14.04
CA HIS A 89 -17.53 2.83 13.04
C HIS A 89 -16.65 2.82 11.79
N GLY A 90 -15.59 3.64 11.73
CA GLY A 90 -14.69 3.72 10.59
C GLY A 90 -15.25 4.53 9.42
N ASN A 91 -16.27 5.38 9.64
CA ASN A 91 -16.77 6.33 8.64
C ASN A 91 -15.94 7.60 8.67
N PHE A 92 -15.66 8.18 7.50
CA PHE A 92 -14.92 9.43 7.43
C PHE A 92 -15.68 10.59 8.08
N THR A 93 -14.98 11.33 8.93
CA THR A 93 -15.47 12.57 9.56
C THR A 93 -14.73 13.81 9.06
N GLY A 94 -13.59 13.61 8.39
CA GLY A 94 -12.75 14.68 7.87
C GLY A 94 -11.36 14.19 7.53
N ALA A 95 -10.43 15.12 7.45
CA ALA A 95 -9.01 14.85 7.31
C ALA A 95 -8.23 15.84 8.16
N ARG A 96 -7.08 15.40 8.66
CA ARG A 96 -6.16 16.23 9.44
C ARG A 96 -4.74 16.13 8.90
N THR A 97 -3.94 17.14 9.19
CA THR A 97 -2.52 17.12 8.92
C THR A 97 -1.81 16.24 9.96
N LEU A 98 -0.87 15.42 9.49
CA LEU A 98 0.03 14.65 10.34
C LEU A 98 0.94 15.63 11.11
N PRO A 99 1.16 15.41 12.41
CA PRO A 99 2.14 16.18 13.15
C PRO A 99 3.55 15.87 12.62
N GLY A 100 4.41 16.89 12.55
CA GLY A 100 5.79 16.75 12.11
C GLY A 100 6.19 17.72 11.01
N GLU A 101 7.38 17.49 10.46
CA GLU A 101 7.99 18.30 9.41
C GLU A 101 8.25 17.45 8.17
N VAL A 102 7.76 17.93 7.02
CA VAL A 102 8.01 17.27 5.72
C VAL A 102 9.32 17.73 5.10
N LEU A 103 9.66 19.01 5.30
CA LEU A 103 10.92 19.59 4.87
C LEU A 103 11.93 19.52 6.01
N THR A 104 13.08 18.91 5.75
CA THR A 104 14.25 19.03 6.61
C THR A 104 14.80 20.46 6.58
N GLY A 105 15.64 20.83 7.55
CA GLY A 105 16.27 22.16 7.62
C GLY A 105 17.12 22.55 6.41
N ALA A 106 17.49 21.60 5.54
CA ALA A 106 18.19 21.85 4.27
C ALA A 106 17.23 21.98 3.06
N GLY A 107 15.91 22.04 3.28
CA GLY A 107 14.90 22.06 2.23
C GLY A 107 14.73 20.72 1.49
N LYS A 108 15.38 19.65 1.96
CA LYS A 108 15.17 18.28 1.43
C LYS A 108 13.91 17.68 2.03
N TRP A 109 13.26 16.79 1.30
CA TRP A 109 12.15 15.97 1.78
C TRP A 109 12.35 14.54 1.35
N ASP A 110 11.56 13.66 1.94
CA ASP A 110 11.46 12.26 1.56
C ASP A 110 10.10 12.00 0.92
N GLU A 111 10.10 11.60 -0.35
CA GLU A 111 8.88 11.30 -1.10
C GLU A 111 8.15 10.06 -0.56
N ASN A 112 8.87 9.11 0.03
CA ASN A 112 8.29 7.86 0.54
C ASN A 112 7.15 8.15 1.53
N LYS A 113 7.37 9.10 2.44
CA LYS A 113 6.38 9.58 3.42
C LYS A 113 5.21 10.35 2.82
N LEU A 114 5.23 10.66 1.53
CA LEU A 114 4.15 11.35 0.82
C LEU A 114 3.27 10.40 0.01
N SER A 115 3.59 9.10 0.04
CA SER A 115 2.83 8.03 -0.62
C SER A 115 1.34 8.07 -0.32
N ILE A 116 0.53 7.69 -1.30
CA ILE A 116 -0.90 7.43 -1.10
C ILE A 116 -1.05 6.15 -0.28
N ALA A 117 -1.96 6.15 0.70
CA ALA A 117 -2.46 4.93 1.32
C ALA A 117 -3.98 4.84 1.15
N MET A 118 -4.45 3.63 0.89
CA MET A 118 -5.87 3.34 0.68
C MET A 118 -6.26 1.99 1.28
N VAL A 119 -7.55 1.84 1.55
CA VAL A 119 -8.13 0.55 1.95
C VAL A 119 -9.19 0.17 0.93
N ILE A 120 -9.11 -1.05 0.41
CA ILE A 120 -10.12 -1.64 -0.47
C ILE A 120 -10.97 -2.57 0.38
N GLU A 121 -12.27 -2.33 0.40
CA GLU A 121 -13.24 -3.15 1.12
C GLU A 121 -14.15 -3.86 0.12
N TYR A 122 -14.37 -5.15 0.32
CA TYR A 122 -15.35 -5.94 -0.42
C TYR A 122 -16.16 -6.84 0.54
N GLY A 123 -17.40 -6.47 0.82
CA GLY A 123 -18.14 -7.06 1.93
C GLY A 123 -17.45 -6.74 3.26
N SER A 124 -17.11 -7.77 4.04
CA SER A 124 -16.29 -7.60 5.26
C SER A 124 -14.78 -7.71 5.02
N PHE A 125 -14.34 -8.04 3.80
CA PHE A 125 -12.92 -8.16 3.48
C PHE A 125 -12.30 -6.78 3.35
N ARG A 126 -11.09 -6.60 3.87
CA ARG A 126 -10.32 -5.35 3.86
C ARG A 126 -8.88 -5.61 3.41
N TYR A 127 -8.43 -4.86 2.41
CA TYR A 127 -7.07 -4.87 1.89
C TYR A 127 -6.44 -3.48 2.07
N TYR A 128 -5.30 -3.41 2.74
CA TYR A 128 -4.53 -2.18 2.89
C TYR A 128 -3.39 -2.11 1.88
N GLU A 129 -3.31 -0.98 1.17
CA GLU A 129 -2.17 -0.60 0.32
C GLU A 129 -1.58 0.70 0.86
N GLY A 130 -0.31 0.67 1.24
CA GLY A 130 0.36 1.80 1.88
C GLY A 130 1.50 2.43 1.09
N GLY A 131 1.87 1.90 -0.07
CA GLY A 131 3.04 2.38 -0.82
C GLY A 131 4.30 2.43 0.04
N ASP A 132 5.07 3.51 -0.07
CA ASP A 132 6.35 3.65 0.63
C ASP A 132 6.24 4.43 1.94
N ASN A 133 5.07 4.43 2.59
CA ASN A 133 4.90 5.15 3.85
C ASN A 133 5.85 4.65 4.95
N GLU A 134 6.70 5.54 5.45
CA GLU A 134 7.63 5.25 6.55
C GLU A 134 7.45 6.23 7.72
N ALA A 135 8.05 5.88 8.86
CA ALA A 135 8.00 6.70 10.07
C ALA A 135 9.42 6.99 10.55
N ASN A 136 9.68 8.25 10.86
CA ASN A 136 10.88 8.68 11.57
C ASN A 136 10.54 9.85 12.51
N ASP A 137 11.56 10.42 13.15
CA ASP A 137 11.40 11.51 14.13
C ASP A 137 10.85 12.82 13.54
N LEU A 138 10.97 13.02 12.22
CA LEU A 138 10.47 14.23 11.55
C LEU A 138 9.00 14.08 11.18
N LEU A 139 8.61 12.96 10.58
CA LEU A 139 7.26 12.71 10.16
C LEU A 139 6.93 11.22 10.25
N ASP A 140 5.89 10.91 11.02
CA ASP A 140 5.33 9.57 11.15
C ASP A 140 4.12 9.43 10.22
N ALA A 141 4.34 8.85 9.04
CA ALA A 141 3.28 8.59 8.07
C ALA A 141 2.63 7.20 8.27
N VAL A 142 3.12 6.39 9.21
CA VAL A 142 2.70 4.99 9.39
C VAL A 142 1.69 4.88 10.52
N ASN A 143 2.04 5.31 11.73
CA ASN A 143 1.25 4.98 12.91
C ASN A 143 -0.11 5.69 12.93
N PRO A 144 -0.21 6.99 12.59
CA PRO A 144 -1.51 7.66 12.46
C PRO A 144 -2.38 7.05 11.36
N THR A 145 -1.76 6.58 10.26
CA THR A 145 -2.44 5.89 9.17
C THR A 145 -2.99 4.55 9.65
N ALA A 146 -2.18 3.74 10.35
CA ALA A 146 -2.62 2.46 10.91
C ALA A 146 -3.76 2.60 11.93
N GLN A 147 -3.76 3.68 12.73
CA GLN A 147 -4.86 4.00 13.66
C GLN A 147 -6.19 4.24 12.97
N VAL A 148 -6.16 4.92 11.82
CA VAL A 148 -7.36 5.21 11.04
C VAL A 148 -7.85 3.97 10.30
N VAL A 149 -6.93 3.12 9.83
CA VAL A 149 -7.27 1.92 9.08
C VAL A 149 -7.83 0.82 10.00
N GLY A 150 -7.18 0.54 11.13
CA GLY A 150 -7.52 -0.58 11.99
C GLY A 150 -7.32 -1.95 11.32
N PRO A 151 -7.94 -3.03 11.84
CA PRO A 151 -7.65 -4.40 11.40
C PRO A 151 -8.02 -4.67 9.92
N VAL A 152 -7.18 -5.39 9.20
CA VAL A 152 -7.38 -5.78 7.80
C VAL A 152 -7.05 -7.25 7.57
N ASP A 153 -7.52 -7.84 6.48
CA ASP A 153 -7.25 -9.24 6.15
C ASP A 153 -5.91 -9.39 5.44
N VAL A 154 -5.62 -8.43 4.56
CA VAL A 154 -4.38 -8.37 3.78
C VAL A 154 -3.78 -6.97 3.86
N ALA A 155 -2.47 -6.89 4.05
CA ALA A 155 -1.74 -5.63 3.97
C ALA A 155 -0.50 -5.79 3.09
N THR A 156 -0.22 -4.80 2.24
CA THR A 156 1.13 -4.62 1.72
C THR A 156 2.04 -4.05 2.81
N LEU A 157 3.29 -4.49 2.82
CA LEU A 157 4.27 -3.98 3.77
C LEU A 157 4.86 -2.69 3.24
N ASN A 158 4.59 -1.58 3.93
CA ASN A 158 5.04 -0.28 3.48
C ASN A 158 6.55 -0.24 3.23
N HIS A 159 6.95 0.44 2.15
CA HIS A 159 8.35 0.70 1.78
C HIS A 159 9.21 -0.57 1.80
N HIS A 160 8.75 -1.61 1.10
CA HIS A 160 9.44 -2.90 1.03
C HIS A 160 9.70 -3.52 2.43
N GLY A 161 8.82 -3.24 3.39
CA GLY A 161 8.95 -3.67 4.78
C GLY A 161 9.69 -2.69 5.69
N GLN A 162 10.24 -1.58 5.21
CA GLN A 162 10.87 -0.56 6.08
C GLN A 162 9.86 0.20 6.93
N GLY A 163 8.63 0.39 6.44
CA GLY A 163 7.57 1.09 7.17
C GLY A 163 6.79 0.20 8.15
N VAL A 164 7.32 -0.96 8.53
CA VAL A 164 6.67 -1.87 9.48
C VAL A 164 7.05 -1.50 10.91
N THR A 165 6.15 -0.78 11.58
CA THR A 165 6.28 -0.44 13.01
C THR A 165 5.50 -1.44 13.88
N LYS A 166 5.73 -1.38 15.19
CA LYS A 166 4.91 -2.13 16.17
C LYS A 166 3.43 -1.76 16.04
N THR A 167 3.11 -0.47 16.04
CA THR A 167 1.72 0.02 15.88
C THR A 167 1.09 -0.44 14.57
N PHE A 168 1.85 -0.46 13.47
CA PHE A 168 1.37 -1.02 12.19
C PHE A 168 0.98 -2.48 12.35
N ALA A 169 1.86 -3.31 12.91
CA ALA A 169 1.60 -4.73 13.09
C ALA A 169 0.42 -4.97 14.05
N GLU A 170 0.31 -4.20 15.13
CA GLU A 170 -0.75 -4.33 16.15
C GLU A 170 -2.12 -3.89 15.67
N LEU A 171 -2.20 -2.75 14.97
CA LEU A 171 -3.47 -2.14 14.59
C LEU A 171 -4.01 -2.71 13.29
N LEU A 172 -3.14 -2.90 12.28
CA LEU A 172 -3.57 -3.52 11.03
C LEU A 172 -3.79 -5.02 11.19
N ASP A 173 -2.98 -5.68 12.01
CA ASP A 173 -3.05 -7.11 12.30
C ASP A 173 -3.52 -7.94 11.08
N PRO A 174 -2.75 -7.99 9.98
CA PRO A 174 -3.16 -8.70 8.78
C PRO A 174 -2.89 -10.20 8.89
N LYS A 175 -3.83 -11.04 8.46
CA LYS A 175 -3.60 -12.49 8.31
C LYS A 175 -2.57 -12.77 7.23
N VAL A 176 -2.59 -11.99 6.14
CA VAL A 176 -1.65 -12.08 5.02
C VAL A 176 -0.89 -10.76 4.84
N ALA A 177 0.44 -10.83 4.81
CA ALA A 177 1.29 -9.69 4.49
C ALA A 177 1.98 -9.90 3.14
N ILE A 178 1.92 -8.90 2.27
CA ILE A 178 2.57 -8.94 0.95
C ILE A 178 3.77 -8.01 0.96
N LEU A 179 4.93 -8.56 0.62
CA LEU A 179 6.20 -7.86 0.55
C LEU A 179 6.61 -7.68 -0.92
N GLN A 180 6.66 -6.44 -1.38
CA GLN A 180 7.31 -6.09 -2.63
C GLN A 180 8.80 -5.90 -2.36
N ALA A 181 9.64 -6.93 -2.55
CA ALA A 181 11.08 -6.77 -2.38
C ALA A 181 11.68 -6.04 -3.59
N TRP A 182 12.68 -5.19 -3.33
CA TRP A 182 13.34 -4.35 -4.36
C TRP A 182 14.84 -4.62 -4.44
N CYS A 183 15.52 -4.77 -3.30
CA CYS A 183 16.96 -4.98 -3.23
C CYS A 183 17.33 -5.89 -2.07
N SER A 184 18.62 -6.27 -2.00
CA SER A 184 19.17 -7.17 -0.99
C SER A 184 19.09 -6.66 0.45
N SER A 185 18.83 -5.37 0.69
CA SER A 185 18.57 -4.86 2.04
C SER A 185 17.11 -5.02 2.49
N HIS A 186 16.18 -5.32 1.57
CA HIS A 186 14.74 -5.41 1.85
C HIS A 186 14.26 -6.87 1.92
N PRO A 187 13.45 -7.24 2.94
CA PRO A 187 12.97 -6.41 4.03
C PRO A 187 14.01 -6.35 5.18
N PRO A 188 13.96 -5.32 6.05
CA PRO A 188 14.71 -5.36 7.29
C PRO A 188 14.27 -6.57 8.13
N SER A 189 15.23 -7.31 8.70
CA SER A 189 14.93 -8.48 9.52
C SER A 189 14.11 -8.13 10.77
N ARG A 190 14.30 -6.90 11.29
CA ARG A 190 13.48 -6.37 12.39
C ARG A 190 11.99 -6.27 12.03
N SER A 191 11.66 -5.94 10.79
CA SER A 191 10.27 -5.87 10.33
C SER A 191 9.59 -7.23 10.39
N ILE A 192 10.31 -8.29 10.01
CA ILE A 192 9.81 -9.66 10.08
C ILE A 192 9.66 -10.13 11.53
N GLN A 193 10.57 -9.74 12.42
CA GLN A 193 10.43 -9.98 13.86
C GLN A 193 9.17 -9.29 14.42
N ILE A 194 8.96 -8.01 14.11
CA ILE A 194 7.78 -7.25 14.54
C ILE A 194 6.49 -7.94 14.06
N LEU A 195 6.41 -8.34 12.79
CA LEU A 195 5.23 -9.05 12.26
C LEU A 195 4.99 -10.40 12.92
N ARG A 196 6.01 -11.03 13.50
CA ARG A 196 5.90 -12.31 14.21
C ARG A 196 5.53 -12.12 15.69
N GLU A 197 6.02 -11.06 16.31
CA GLU A 197 5.96 -10.83 17.76
C GLU A 197 4.76 -9.99 18.18
N GLU A 198 4.36 -9.03 17.35
CA GLU A 198 3.33 -8.04 17.65
C GLU A 198 1.99 -8.44 17.02
N GLY A 199 0.88 -7.84 17.46
CA GLY A 199 -0.48 -8.19 16.99
C GLY A 199 -1.33 -8.93 18.01
N ARG A 200 -2.45 -9.49 17.56
CA ARG A 200 -3.42 -10.16 18.45
C ARG A 200 -3.24 -11.67 18.50
N GLY A 201 -1.99 -12.13 18.36
CA GLY A 201 -1.62 -13.54 18.46
C GLY A 201 -1.98 -14.40 17.25
N GLN A 202 -2.50 -13.80 16.17
CA GLN A 202 -2.68 -14.54 14.91
C GLN A 202 -1.34 -14.80 14.24
N GLN A 203 -1.19 -15.98 13.65
CA GLN A 203 -0.04 -16.28 12.81
C GLN A 203 -0.23 -15.66 11.43
N ARG A 204 0.62 -14.69 11.09
CA ARG A 204 0.66 -14.05 9.77
C ARG A 204 1.37 -14.91 8.75
N GLU A 205 0.96 -14.80 7.51
CA GLU A 205 1.60 -15.45 6.37
C GLU A 205 2.16 -14.40 5.42
N ILE A 206 3.47 -14.45 5.18
CA ILE A 206 4.17 -13.45 4.36
C ILE A 206 4.42 -14.00 2.96
N PHE A 207 4.13 -13.19 1.94
CA PHE A 207 4.40 -13.50 0.54
C PHE A 207 5.29 -12.42 -0.05
N ALA A 208 6.47 -12.78 -0.54
CA ALA A 208 7.34 -11.85 -1.25
C ALA A 208 7.24 -12.02 -2.77
N THR A 209 7.34 -10.91 -3.50
CA THR A 209 7.29 -10.92 -4.96
C THR A 209 8.60 -11.36 -5.60
N ASP A 210 9.74 -10.96 -5.03
CA ASP A 210 11.08 -11.31 -5.53
C ASP A 210 12.17 -11.08 -4.46
N MET A 211 12.38 -12.06 -3.58
CA MET A 211 13.38 -11.99 -2.52
C MET A 211 14.78 -12.28 -3.07
N PHE A 212 15.72 -11.38 -2.81
CA PHE A 212 17.13 -11.59 -3.12
C PHE A 212 17.72 -12.75 -2.30
N THR A 213 18.52 -13.60 -2.95
CA THR A 213 19.13 -14.78 -2.33
C THR A 213 19.92 -14.44 -1.06
N GLU A 214 20.65 -13.33 -1.06
CA GLU A 214 21.44 -12.87 0.09
C GLU A 214 20.54 -12.50 1.28
N LYS A 215 19.43 -11.82 1.01
CA LYS A 215 18.45 -11.49 2.04
C LYS A 215 17.77 -12.75 2.59
N LEU A 216 17.43 -13.69 1.71
CA LEU A 216 16.82 -14.95 2.14
C LEU A 216 17.76 -15.71 3.08
N ALA A 217 19.04 -15.84 2.72
CA ALA A 217 20.06 -16.48 3.56
C ALA A 217 20.21 -15.77 4.92
N GLU A 218 20.18 -14.44 4.95
CA GLU A 218 20.18 -13.65 6.20
C GLU A 218 18.96 -14.02 7.09
N LEU A 219 17.76 -14.06 6.51
CA LEU A 219 16.52 -14.38 7.23
C LEU A 219 16.49 -15.84 7.69
N GLU A 220 17.08 -16.77 6.93
CA GLU A 220 17.23 -18.18 7.32
C GLU A 220 18.15 -18.32 8.53
N ALA A 221 19.31 -17.67 8.52
CA ALA A 221 20.26 -17.67 9.64
C ALA A 221 19.64 -17.13 10.95
N GLN A 222 18.66 -16.23 10.84
CA GLN A 222 17.91 -15.68 11.96
C GLN A 222 16.64 -16.46 12.31
N GLY A 223 16.32 -17.53 11.58
CA GLY A 223 15.12 -18.34 11.77
C GLY A 223 13.81 -17.60 11.44
N LEU A 224 13.89 -16.54 10.62
CA LEU A 224 12.78 -15.69 10.20
C LEU A 224 12.17 -16.12 8.86
N ALA A 225 12.95 -16.82 8.01
CA ALA A 225 12.48 -17.29 6.70
C ALA A 225 11.23 -18.17 6.76
N LYS A 226 11.00 -18.87 7.88
CA LYS A 226 9.78 -19.68 8.12
C LYS A 226 8.47 -18.87 8.17
N SER A 227 8.56 -17.54 8.24
CA SER A 227 7.40 -16.65 8.20
C SER A 227 6.85 -16.48 6.77
N PHE A 228 7.63 -16.88 5.76
CA PHE A 228 7.26 -16.74 4.36
C PHE A 228 6.60 -18.02 3.82
N ARG A 229 5.46 -17.85 3.13
CA ARG A 229 4.80 -18.89 2.34
C ARG A 229 5.29 -18.92 0.90
N SER A 230 5.75 -17.78 0.40
CA SER A 230 6.49 -17.66 -0.86
C SER A 230 7.50 -16.53 -0.76
N VAL A 231 8.62 -16.69 -1.45
CA VAL A 231 9.69 -15.70 -1.54
C VAL A 231 9.84 -15.11 -2.95
N ALA A 232 9.09 -15.62 -3.93
CA ALA A 232 9.07 -15.11 -5.31
C ALA A 232 7.71 -15.38 -6.00
N GLY A 233 7.43 -14.64 -7.07
CA GLY A 233 6.25 -14.82 -7.92
C GLY A 233 5.25 -13.66 -7.85
N HIS A 234 4.25 -13.66 -8.73
CA HIS A 234 3.15 -12.70 -8.65
C HIS A 234 2.13 -13.14 -7.60
N VAL A 235 1.83 -12.27 -6.64
CA VAL A 235 0.86 -12.55 -5.57
C VAL A 235 -0.50 -12.02 -6.00
N VAL A 236 -1.48 -12.91 -6.14
CA VAL A 236 -2.86 -12.57 -6.47
C VAL A 236 -3.76 -12.87 -5.28
N VAL A 237 -4.46 -11.83 -4.80
CA VAL A 237 -5.51 -11.98 -3.79
C VAL A 237 -6.85 -12.14 -4.50
N ARG A 238 -7.46 -13.31 -4.36
CA ARG A 238 -8.79 -13.60 -4.91
C ARG A 238 -9.81 -13.57 -3.80
N VAL A 239 -10.70 -12.57 -3.84
CA VAL A 239 -11.80 -12.43 -2.89
C VAL A 239 -13.08 -12.96 -3.52
N HIS A 240 -13.77 -13.87 -2.84
CA HIS A 240 -14.99 -14.50 -3.34
C HIS A 240 -16.22 -13.66 -2.97
N PRO A 241 -17.35 -13.73 -3.69
CA PRO A 241 -18.59 -13.15 -3.19
C PRO A 241 -18.99 -13.77 -1.85
N LYS A 242 -19.61 -12.96 -0.98
CA LYS A 242 -20.13 -13.43 0.32
C LYS A 242 -21.06 -14.65 0.13
N GLN A 243 -20.84 -15.70 0.92
CA GLN A 243 -21.69 -16.90 0.97
C GLN A 243 -22.02 -17.21 2.42
N ASP A 244 -23.29 -17.44 2.76
CA ASP A 244 -23.75 -17.78 4.12
C ASP A 244 -23.15 -16.88 5.22
N ASP A 245 -23.19 -15.57 4.98
CA ASP A 245 -22.58 -14.53 5.82
C ASP A 245 -21.06 -14.56 6.01
N LYS A 246 -20.36 -15.44 5.29
CA LYS A 246 -18.91 -15.53 5.28
C LYS A 246 -18.32 -14.85 4.06
N GLN A 247 -17.30 -14.04 4.31
CA GLN A 247 -16.50 -13.43 3.28
C GLN A 247 -15.17 -14.18 3.24
N SER A 248 -14.86 -14.84 2.12
CA SER A 248 -13.63 -15.64 2.02
C SER A 248 -12.70 -15.13 0.93
N TYR A 249 -11.43 -15.42 1.09
CA TYR A 249 -10.40 -15.09 0.12
C TYR A 249 -9.28 -16.13 0.09
N GLU A 250 -8.49 -16.07 -0.97
CA GLU A 250 -7.38 -16.97 -1.24
C GLU A 250 -6.20 -16.21 -1.82
N ILE A 251 -5.01 -16.77 -1.62
CA ILE A 251 -3.78 -16.24 -2.20
C ILE A 251 -3.26 -17.22 -3.24
N PHE A 252 -3.03 -16.73 -4.45
CA PHE A 252 -2.32 -17.46 -5.50
C PHE A 252 -0.94 -16.85 -5.68
N VAL A 253 0.07 -17.70 -5.80
CA VAL A 253 1.38 -17.30 -6.28
C VAL A 253 1.49 -17.79 -7.71
N LEU A 254 1.71 -16.87 -8.65
CA LEU A 254 1.83 -17.16 -10.06
C LEU A 254 3.29 -17.07 -10.51
N ASP A 255 3.63 -17.88 -11.50
CA ASP A 255 4.90 -17.77 -12.22
C ASP A 255 4.93 -16.45 -13.01
N PRO A 256 5.97 -15.60 -12.85
CA PRO A 256 6.01 -14.30 -13.51
C PRO A 256 6.02 -14.35 -15.04
N SER A 257 6.49 -15.46 -15.63
CA SER A 257 6.62 -15.59 -17.09
C SER A 257 5.37 -16.15 -17.74
N SER A 258 4.80 -17.22 -17.16
CA SER A 258 3.69 -17.98 -17.71
C SER A 258 2.33 -17.62 -17.11
N LEU A 259 2.31 -16.91 -15.98
CA LEU A 259 1.13 -16.63 -15.16
C LEU A 259 0.39 -17.89 -14.67
N SER A 260 1.05 -19.06 -14.74
CA SER A 260 0.53 -20.31 -14.21
C SER A 260 0.56 -20.29 -12.68
N VAL A 261 -0.37 -21.01 -12.05
CA VAL A 261 -0.45 -21.09 -10.59
C VAL A 261 0.67 -21.99 -10.06
N LEU A 262 1.60 -21.42 -9.29
CA LEU A 262 2.66 -22.14 -8.59
C LEU A 262 2.17 -22.68 -7.24
N SER A 263 1.39 -21.90 -6.51
CA SER A 263 0.80 -22.34 -5.24
C SER A 263 -0.49 -21.60 -4.91
N ARG A 264 -1.31 -22.21 -4.04
CA ARG A 264 -2.59 -21.69 -3.55
C ARG A 264 -2.63 -21.82 -2.03
N HIS A 265 -3.07 -20.77 -1.36
CA HIS A 265 -3.14 -20.68 0.11
C HIS A 265 -4.50 -20.15 0.55
N GLY A 266 -4.97 -20.62 1.71
CA GLY A 266 -6.33 -20.41 2.21
C GLY A 266 -7.18 -21.69 2.15
N PHE A 267 -8.51 -21.61 2.14
CA PHE A 267 -9.33 -20.39 2.26
C PHE A 267 -9.13 -19.69 3.61
N TYR A 268 -9.11 -18.37 3.57
CA TYR A 268 -9.21 -17.53 4.77
C TYR A 268 -10.62 -16.94 4.86
N GLU A 269 -11.06 -16.62 6.07
CA GLU A 269 -12.35 -16.02 6.41
C GLU A 269 -12.15 -14.83 7.35
#